data_AF-M1ZX18-F1
#
_entry.id   AF-M1ZX18-F1
#
_cell.length_a   1.000
_cell.length_b   1.000
_cell.length_c   1.000
_cell.angle_alpha   90.00
_cell.angle_beta   90.00
_cell.angle_gamma   90.00
#
_symmetry.space_group_name_H-M   'P 1'
#
loop_
_entity.id
_entity.type
_entity.pdbx_description
1 polymer ?
#
loop_
_entity_poly.entity_id
_entity_poly.type
_entity_poly.pdbx_seq_one_letter_code
_entity_poly.pdbx_strand_id
1 'polypeptide(L)'
;MKKYKTYLYNYWDIILFFILILTKLLTYGNKLQLNNFKYSRILYPSIASILLIIALSFIFKRKGRFIFLILFNILISITIIGDLNYFRYFKDLFSLPVLINSFQLGSVGSSVLELFNLWDLVYILDILILIPFFFVLRKKVVFCENNYKFHYKLIIIPLIIAIPIEFISFYKLSQEQPRLISTMYNKVYIAEKLGVLNYHYIDFYSSSTNFIKRKIPVSANKKEDIQNVLAQKNTSYNSSKYKGIYENKNVILIQVEALQNFVINKE
;
A
#
# COMPACT_ATOMS: atom_id res chain seq x y z
N MET A 1 24.53 -32.51 -15.14
CA MET A 1 23.40 -32.66 -14.17
C MET A 1 23.74 -32.31 -12.71
N LYS A 2 24.89 -32.72 -12.14
CA LYS A 2 25.23 -32.45 -10.71
C LYS A 2 25.20 -30.94 -10.33
N LYS A 3 25.76 -30.07 -11.17
CA LYS A 3 25.86 -28.60 -10.91
C LYS A 3 24.49 -27.90 -10.82
N TYR A 4 23.51 -28.29 -11.65
CA TYR A 4 22.16 -27.72 -11.65
C TYR A 4 21.35 -28.11 -10.40
N LYS A 5 21.47 -29.37 -9.94
CA LYS A 5 20.86 -29.81 -8.67
C LYS A 5 21.36 -28.99 -7.48
N THR A 6 22.65 -28.61 -7.48
CA THR A 6 23.25 -27.77 -6.43
C THR A 6 22.70 -26.33 -6.44
N TYR A 7 22.45 -25.75 -7.61
CA TYR A 7 21.85 -24.42 -7.73
C TYR A 7 20.39 -24.39 -7.27
N LEU A 8 19.57 -25.35 -7.73
CA LEU A 8 18.16 -25.44 -7.32
C LEU A 8 18.03 -25.62 -5.80
N TYR A 9 18.91 -26.42 -5.20
CA TYR A 9 18.99 -26.61 -3.75
C TYR A 9 19.45 -25.35 -3.00
N ASN A 10 20.24 -24.48 -3.60
CA ASN A 10 20.73 -23.28 -2.91
C ASN A 10 19.77 -22.08 -2.97
N TYR A 11 18.81 -22.09 -3.90
CA TYR A 11 17.89 -20.98 -4.16
C TYR A 11 16.41 -21.39 -4.19
N TRP A 12 16.07 -22.57 -3.63
CA TRP A 12 14.67 -23.03 -3.55
C TRP A 12 13.78 -22.03 -2.80
N ASP A 13 14.33 -21.31 -1.82
CA ASP A 13 13.63 -20.32 -1.03
C ASP A 13 13.12 -19.15 -1.88
N ILE A 14 13.90 -18.75 -2.88
CA ILE A 14 13.57 -17.69 -3.81
C ILE A 14 12.49 -18.14 -4.78
N ILE A 15 12.62 -19.35 -5.33
CA ILE A 15 11.64 -19.93 -6.26
C ILE A 15 10.30 -20.10 -5.53
N LEU A 16 10.33 -20.63 -4.32
CA LEU A 16 9.14 -20.82 -3.49
C LEU A 16 8.47 -19.48 -3.17
N PHE A 17 9.24 -18.49 -2.74
CA PHE A 17 8.71 -17.14 -2.50
C PHE A 17 8.09 -16.54 -3.75
N PHE A 18 8.76 -16.62 -4.91
CA PHE A 18 8.24 -16.09 -6.16
C PHE A 18 6.88 -16.70 -6.52
N ILE A 19 6.76 -18.03 -6.46
CA ILE A 19 5.52 -18.74 -6.78
C ILE A 19 4.42 -18.35 -5.79
N LEU A 20 4.70 -18.42 -4.48
CA LEU A 20 3.70 -18.11 -3.45
C LEU A 20 3.18 -16.68 -3.58
N ILE A 21 4.06 -15.69 -3.66
CA ILE A 21 3.64 -14.28 -3.74
C ILE A 21 2.91 -14.02 -5.06
N LEU A 22 3.40 -14.54 -6.19
CA LEU A 22 2.72 -14.35 -7.47
C LEU A 22 1.29 -14.93 -7.44
N THR A 23 1.11 -16.13 -6.90
CA THR A 23 -0.23 -16.73 -6.74
C THR A 23 -1.11 -15.89 -5.82
N LYS A 24 -0.58 -15.37 -4.70
CA LYS A 24 -1.34 -14.49 -3.80
C LYS A 24 -1.79 -13.21 -4.49
N LEU A 25 -0.90 -12.55 -5.22
CA LEU A 25 -1.20 -11.29 -5.92
C LEU A 25 -2.25 -11.49 -7.03
N LEU A 26 -2.14 -12.56 -7.82
CA LEU A 26 -3.10 -12.83 -8.90
C LEU A 26 -4.49 -13.23 -8.35
N THR A 27 -4.54 -14.04 -7.30
CA THR A 27 -5.81 -14.42 -6.66
C THR A 27 -6.47 -13.23 -5.95
N TYR A 28 -5.68 -12.39 -5.29
CA TYR A 28 -6.15 -11.13 -4.69
C TYR A 28 -6.75 -10.21 -5.75
N GLY A 29 -6.04 -10.01 -6.87
CA GLY A 29 -6.53 -9.18 -7.96
C GLY A 29 -7.91 -9.64 -8.46
N ASN A 30 -8.10 -10.95 -8.62
CA ASN A 30 -9.39 -11.51 -9.04
C ASN A 30 -10.51 -11.25 -8.01
N LYS A 31 -10.19 -11.27 -6.71
CA LYS A 31 -11.15 -11.00 -5.63
C LYS A 31 -11.62 -9.54 -5.56
N LEU A 32 -10.82 -8.59 -6.04
CA LEU A 32 -11.24 -7.18 -6.08
C LEU A 32 -12.40 -6.92 -7.07
N GLN A 33 -12.87 -7.93 -7.83
CA GLN A 33 -14.05 -7.86 -8.71
C GLN A 33 -14.11 -6.59 -9.55
N LEU A 34 -12.96 -6.12 -10.03
CA LEU A 34 -12.88 -4.96 -10.89
C LEU A 34 -13.54 -5.33 -12.21
N ASN A 35 -14.63 -4.63 -12.57
CA ASN A 35 -15.27 -4.83 -13.86
C ASN A 35 -14.20 -4.73 -14.95
N ASN A 36 -14.01 -5.81 -15.72
CA ASN A 36 -12.91 -6.03 -16.69
C ASN A 36 -11.54 -6.43 -16.14
N PHE A 37 -11.49 -7.19 -15.03
CA PHE A 37 -10.26 -7.79 -14.53
C PHE A 37 -9.55 -8.62 -15.63
N LYS A 38 -8.31 -8.24 -15.95
CA LYS A 38 -7.44 -9.00 -16.86
C LYS A 38 -6.15 -9.35 -16.13
N TYR A 39 -5.91 -10.65 -15.93
CA TYR A 39 -4.67 -11.15 -15.34
C TYR A 39 -3.41 -10.56 -16.01
N SER A 40 -3.45 -10.36 -17.33
CA SER A 40 -2.34 -9.78 -18.09
C SER A 40 -1.95 -8.35 -17.68
N ARG A 41 -2.89 -7.56 -17.12
CA ARG A 41 -2.60 -6.19 -16.65
C ARG A 41 -1.78 -6.20 -15.37
N ILE A 42 -2.09 -7.11 -14.45
CA ILE A 42 -1.47 -7.17 -13.12
C ILE A 42 -0.22 -8.06 -13.09
N LEU A 43 -0.12 -9.01 -14.03
CA LEU A 43 0.97 -9.99 -14.06
C LEU A 43 2.35 -9.34 -14.13
N TYR A 44 2.59 -8.46 -15.12
CA TYR A 44 3.92 -7.86 -15.31
C TYR A 44 4.33 -6.93 -14.15
N PRO A 45 3.47 -6.00 -13.69
CA PRO A 45 3.80 -5.20 -12.52
C PRO A 45 4.04 -6.06 -11.28
N SER A 46 3.23 -7.10 -11.04
CA SER A 46 3.43 -8.01 -9.91
C SER A 46 4.77 -8.75 -9.97
N ILE A 47 5.15 -9.28 -11.14
CA ILE A 47 6.43 -9.93 -11.34
C ILE A 47 7.58 -8.95 -11.07
N ALA A 48 7.48 -7.72 -11.59
CA ALA A 48 8.51 -6.71 -11.41
C ALA A 48 8.70 -6.35 -9.92
N SER A 49 7.60 -6.11 -9.19
CA SER A 49 7.67 -5.83 -7.76
C SER A 49 8.25 -6.99 -6.95
N ILE A 50 7.89 -8.25 -7.27
CA ILE A 50 8.47 -9.44 -6.62
C ILE A 50 9.97 -9.52 -6.90
N LEU A 51 10.41 -9.25 -8.13
CA LEU A 51 11.82 -9.28 -8.51
C LEU A 51 12.64 -8.21 -7.77
N LEU A 52 12.08 -7.03 -7.49
CA LEU A 52 12.74 -6.01 -6.65
C LEU A 52 12.97 -6.53 -5.22
N ILE A 53 11.98 -7.20 -4.62
CA ILE A 53 12.11 -7.81 -3.28
C ILE A 53 13.15 -8.93 -3.30
N ILE A 54 13.14 -9.78 -4.34
CA ILE A 54 14.12 -10.86 -4.52
C ILE A 54 15.54 -10.28 -4.67
N ALA A 55 15.71 -9.22 -5.46
CA ALA A 55 17.00 -8.55 -5.62
C ALA A 55 17.55 -8.08 -4.27
N LEU A 56 16.70 -7.47 -3.43
CA LEU A 56 17.09 -7.03 -2.09
C LEU A 56 17.43 -8.21 -1.16
N SER A 57 16.73 -9.34 -1.33
CA SER A 57 16.96 -10.55 -0.52
C SER A 57 18.38 -11.14 -0.69
N PHE A 58 19.01 -10.96 -1.85
CA PHE A 58 20.35 -11.47 -2.15
C PHE A 58 21.49 -10.73 -1.43
N ILE A 59 21.21 -9.58 -0.82
CA ILE A 59 22.15 -8.90 0.09
C ILE A 59 22.44 -9.80 1.31
N PHE A 60 21.45 -10.57 1.75
CA PHE A 60 21.56 -11.43 2.91
C PHE A 60 22.15 -12.80 2.54
N LYS A 61 22.90 -13.40 3.48
CA LYS A 61 23.31 -14.81 3.41
C LYS A 61 22.08 -15.71 3.48
N ARG A 62 22.21 -16.98 3.09
CA ARG A 62 21.10 -17.97 2.98
C ARG A 62 20.07 -17.92 4.12
N LYS A 63 20.50 -17.96 5.38
CA LYS A 63 19.59 -17.88 6.54
C LYS A 63 18.87 -16.52 6.64
N GLY A 64 19.62 -15.42 6.49
CA GLY A 64 19.04 -14.07 6.54
C GLY A 64 18.09 -13.80 5.37
N ARG A 65 18.43 -14.31 4.17
CA ARG A 65 17.57 -14.25 2.99
C ARG A 65 16.25 -14.97 3.23
N PHE A 66 16.31 -16.19 3.76
CA PHE A 66 15.10 -16.94 4.07
C PHE A 66 14.21 -16.22 5.10
N ILE A 67 14.80 -15.66 6.17
CA ILE A 67 14.07 -14.85 7.17
C ILE A 67 13.46 -13.61 6.51
N PHE A 68 14.23 -12.89 5.70
CA PHE A 68 13.78 -11.71 4.97
C PHE A 68 12.58 -12.01 4.07
N LEU A 69 12.64 -13.11 3.30
CA LEU A 69 11.54 -13.54 2.43
C LEU A 69 10.29 -13.94 3.23
N ILE A 70 10.42 -14.62 4.38
CA ILE A 70 9.29 -14.91 5.26
C ILE A 70 8.67 -13.62 5.81
N LEU A 71 9.47 -12.66 6.27
CA LEU A 71 8.98 -11.39 6.78
C LEU A 71 8.18 -10.62 5.73
N PHE A 72 8.70 -10.53 4.50
CA PHE A 72 7.95 -9.92 3.39
C PHE A 72 6.70 -10.71 3.03
N ASN A 73 6.74 -12.04 3.09
CA ASN A 73 5.54 -12.85 2.86
C ASN A 73 4.44 -12.56 3.90
N ILE A 74 4.82 -12.44 5.18
CA ILE A 74 3.90 -12.06 6.27
C ILE A 74 3.30 -10.68 6.00
N LEU A 75 4.14 -9.68 5.72
CA LEU A 75 3.70 -8.31 5.46
C LEU A 75 2.72 -8.26 4.29
N ILE A 76 3.05 -8.88 3.15
CA ILE A 76 2.19 -8.92 1.96
C ILE A 76 0.86 -9.62 2.28
N SER A 77 0.88 -10.70 3.05
CA SER A 77 -0.33 -11.44 3.39
C SER A 77 -1.27 -10.65 4.29
N ILE A 78 -0.73 -9.94 5.30
CA ILE A 78 -1.49 -9.05 6.18
C ILE A 78 -2.08 -7.90 5.36
N THR A 79 -1.29 -7.29 4.47
CA THR A 79 -1.75 -6.24 3.55
C THR A 79 -2.90 -6.74 2.68
N ILE A 80 -2.79 -7.91 2.05
CA ILE A 80 -3.86 -8.49 1.22
C ILE A 80 -5.15 -8.67 2.03
N ILE A 81 -5.07 -9.22 3.24
CA ILE A 81 -6.23 -9.45 4.10
C ILE A 81 -6.88 -8.13 4.52
N GLY A 82 -6.06 -7.16 4.93
CA GLY A 82 -6.52 -5.82 5.29
C GLY A 82 -7.24 -5.14 4.13
N ASP A 83 -6.68 -5.22 2.92
CA ASP A 83 -7.28 -4.64 1.72
C ASP A 83 -8.59 -5.31 1.37
N LEU A 84 -8.66 -6.63 1.36
CA LEU A 84 -9.91 -7.34 1.07
C LEU A 84 -11.01 -6.99 2.08
N ASN A 85 -10.65 -6.83 3.36
CA ASN A 85 -11.58 -6.43 4.39
C ASN A 85 -12.09 -5.00 4.19
N TYR A 86 -11.15 -4.07 3.98
CA TYR A 86 -11.46 -2.66 3.76
C TYR A 86 -12.28 -2.46 2.47
N PHE A 87 -11.93 -3.19 1.40
CA PHE A 87 -12.62 -3.16 0.12
C PHE A 87 -14.05 -3.69 0.20
N ARG A 88 -14.33 -4.70 1.05
CA ARG A 88 -15.70 -5.22 1.23
C ARG A 88 -16.65 -4.13 1.72
N TYR A 89 -16.20 -3.24 2.61
CA TYR A 89 -17.01 -2.14 3.15
C TYR A 89 -16.93 -0.86 2.30
N PHE A 90 -15.73 -0.36 2.00
CA PHE A 90 -15.54 0.95 1.37
C PHE A 90 -15.42 0.93 -0.15
N LYS A 91 -15.29 -0.25 -0.78
CA LYS A 91 -14.95 -0.38 -2.21
C LYS A 91 -13.68 0.38 -2.63
N ASP A 92 -12.77 0.58 -1.68
CA ASP A 92 -11.47 1.23 -1.86
C ASP A 92 -10.38 0.38 -1.19
N LEU A 93 -9.10 0.76 -1.34
CA LEU A 93 -7.97 0.14 -0.64
C LEU A 93 -7.59 0.94 0.60
N PHE A 94 -7.13 0.24 1.65
CA PHE A 94 -6.69 0.95 2.84
C PHE A 94 -5.36 1.64 2.55
N SER A 95 -5.16 2.79 3.19
CA SER A 95 -3.91 3.55 3.13
C SER A 95 -3.32 3.73 4.51
N LEU A 96 -2.04 4.07 4.59
CA LEU A 96 -1.33 4.34 5.84
C LEU A 96 -2.03 5.41 6.70
N PRO A 97 -2.54 6.54 6.15
CA PRO A 97 -3.30 7.50 6.94
C PRO A 97 -4.60 6.91 7.48
N VAL A 98 -5.28 6.05 6.70
CA VAL A 98 -6.49 5.36 7.17
C VAL A 98 -6.15 4.42 8.32
N LEU A 99 -5.06 3.65 8.24
CA LEU A 99 -4.64 2.79 9.35
C LEU A 99 -4.32 3.60 10.61
N ILE A 100 -3.59 4.70 10.48
CA ILE A 100 -3.23 5.56 11.63
C ILE A 100 -4.49 6.16 12.27
N ASN A 101 -5.44 6.61 11.44
CA ASN A 101 -6.67 7.21 11.93
C ASN A 101 -7.74 6.17 12.33
N SER A 102 -7.58 4.91 11.96
CA SER A 102 -8.59 3.86 12.21
C SER A 102 -8.88 3.65 13.70
N PHE A 103 -7.87 3.88 14.55
CA PHE A 103 -8.02 3.86 16.02
C PHE A 103 -8.95 4.95 16.55
N GLN A 104 -9.26 5.97 15.76
CA GLN A 104 -10.15 7.08 16.13
C GLN A 104 -11.57 6.91 15.57
N LEU A 105 -11.84 5.87 14.77
CA LEU A 105 -13.08 5.73 13.98
C LEU A 105 -14.27 5.11 14.73
N GLY A 106 -14.16 4.85 16.04
CA GLY A 106 -15.28 4.41 16.88
C GLY A 106 -16.13 3.30 16.24
N SER A 107 -17.41 3.58 16.01
CA SER A 107 -18.41 2.66 15.45
C SER A 107 -18.19 2.26 13.99
N VAL A 108 -17.46 3.05 13.19
CA VAL A 108 -17.15 2.69 11.80
C VAL A 108 -16.12 1.57 11.74
N GLY A 109 -15.18 1.55 12.70
CA GLY A 109 -14.18 0.49 12.80
C GLY A 109 -14.79 -0.89 13.12
N SER A 110 -15.80 -0.93 13.99
CA SER A 110 -16.51 -2.17 14.31
C SER A 110 -17.25 -2.76 13.11
N SER A 111 -17.92 -1.93 12.30
CA SER A 111 -18.59 -2.41 11.08
C SER A 111 -17.62 -3.04 10.09
N VAL A 112 -16.42 -2.48 9.93
CA VAL A 112 -15.37 -3.04 9.06
C VAL A 112 -14.88 -4.40 9.57
N LEU A 113 -14.80 -4.60 10.89
CA LEU A 113 -14.44 -5.89 11.48
C LEU A 113 -15.56 -6.93 11.37
N GLU A 114 -16.82 -6.53 11.45
CA GLU A 114 -17.97 -7.43 11.28
C GLU A 114 -18.02 -8.04 9.87
N LEU A 115 -17.55 -7.33 8.85
CA LEU A 115 -17.47 -7.86 7.51
C LEU A 115 -16.34 -8.86 7.29
N PHE A 116 -15.47 -9.10 8.29
CA PHE A 116 -14.29 -9.97 8.15
C PHE A 116 -14.66 -11.37 7.67
N ASN A 117 -14.02 -11.79 6.57
CA ASN A 117 -14.22 -13.11 6.00
C ASN A 117 -13.08 -14.05 6.38
N LEU A 118 -13.40 -15.12 7.12
CA LEU A 118 -12.45 -16.14 7.55
C LEU A 118 -11.70 -16.80 6.38
N TRP A 119 -12.30 -16.86 5.19
CA TRP A 119 -11.65 -17.40 4.00
C TRP A 119 -10.43 -16.60 3.54
N ASP A 120 -10.27 -15.36 3.99
CA ASP A 120 -9.08 -14.58 3.66
C ASP A 120 -7.85 -15.01 4.48
N LEU A 121 -8.03 -15.77 5.56
CA LEU A 121 -6.91 -16.39 6.28
C LEU A 121 -6.14 -17.42 5.43
N VAL A 122 -6.70 -17.87 4.30
CA VAL A 122 -5.99 -18.70 3.31
C VAL A 122 -4.68 -18.05 2.86
N TYR A 123 -4.61 -16.71 2.81
CA TYR A 123 -3.39 -15.98 2.46
C TYR A 123 -2.26 -16.12 3.48
N ILE A 124 -2.50 -16.66 4.68
CA ILE A 124 -1.48 -16.89 5.72
C ILE A 124 -1.16 -18.38 5.88
N LEU A 125 -1.90 -19.30 5.26
CA LEU A 125 -1.71 -20.75 5.49
C LEU A 125 -0.31 -21.24 5.10
N ASP A 126 0.27 -20.72 4.03
CA ASP A 126 1.65 -21.04 3.63
C ASP A 126 2.67 -20.62 4.70
N ILE A 127 2.45 -19.51 5.39
CA ILE A 127 3.31 -19.02 6.48
C ILE A 127 3.29 -20.01 7.66
N LEU A 128 2.12 -20.55 8.00
CA LEU A 128 1.98 -21.55 9.07
C LEU A 128 2.79 -22.82 8.78
N ILE A 129 3.06 -23.12 7.51
CA ILE A 129 3.90 -24.25 7.08
C ILE A 129 5.38 -23.84 7.00
N LEU A 130 5.67 -22.65 6.47
CA LEU A 130 7.03 -22.15 6.27
C LEU A 130 7.78 -21.92 7.59
N ILE A 131 7.10 -21.48 8.65
CA ILE A 131 7.71 -21.21 9.96
C ILE A 131 8.21 -22.50 10.62
N PRO A 132 7.41 -23.57 10.83
CA PRO A 132 7.92 -24.85 11.33
C PRO A 132 9.00 -25.43 10.43
N PHE A 133 8.83 -25.33 9.10
CA PHE A 133 9.79 -25.80 8.12
C PHE A 133 11.17 -25.13 8.30
N PHE A 134 11.21 -23.83 8.60
CA PHE A 134 12.42 -23.11 8.95
C PHE A 134 13.19 -23.77 10.11
N PHE A 135 12.48 -24.09 11.20
CA PHE A 135 13.09 -24.67 12.40
C PHE A 135 13.64 -26.08 12.12
N VAL A 136 12.93 -26.88 11.30
CA VAL A 136 13.40 -28.19 10.86
C VAL A 136 14.68 -28.06 10.02
N LEU A 137 14.70 -27.15 9.04
CA LEU A 137 15.87 -26.91 8.19
C LEU A 137 17.07 -26.39 8.98
N ARG A 138 16.83 -25.54 9.99
CA ARG A 138 17.87 -25.07 10.92
C ARG A 138 18.49 -26.23 11.70
N LYS A 139 17.69 -27.19 12.17
CA LYS A 139 18.18 -28.38 12.88
C LYS A 139 18.98 -29.32 11.97
N LYS A 140 18.59 -29.44 10.70
CA LYS A 140 19.26 -30.30 9.71
C LYS A 140 20.55 -29.71 9.11
N VAL A 141 21.12 -28.63 9.68
CA VAL A 141 22.40 -28.05 9.24
C VAL A 141 22.35 -27.49 7.80
N VAL A 142 21.16 -27.39 7.18
CA VAL A 142 20.94 -26.91 5.80
C VAL A 142 21.42 -25.46 5.62
N PHE A 143 21.39 -24.69 6.70
CA PHE A 143 21.87 -23.31 6.73
C PHE A 143 23.32 -23.16 7.24
N CYS A 144 23.98 -24.24 7.63
CA CYS A 144 25.32 -24.21 8.23
C CYS A 144 26.45 -24.49 7.23
N GLU A 145 26.17 -25.13 6.08
CA GLU A 145 27.14 -25.22 4.98
C GLU A 145 27.36 -23.84 4.36
N ASN A 146 28.46 -23.19 4.74
CA ASN A 146 28.73 -21.78 4.45
C ASN A 146 29.60 -21.59 3.18
N ASN A 147 29.30 -22.33 2.12
CA ASN A 147 29.91 -22.11 0.80
C ASN A 147 29.22 -20.98 0.01
N TYR A 148 28.50 -20.08 0.71
CA TYR A 148 27.84 -18.94 0.10
C TYR A 148 28.89 -17.94 -0.37
N LYS A 149 29.11 -17.90 -1.68
CA LYS A 149 29.85 -16.82 -2.34
C LYS A 149 28.86 -15.75 -2.77
N PHE A 150 29.12 -14.50 -2.36
CA PHE A 150 28.33 -13.38 -2.82
C PHE A 150 28.56 -13.18 -4.32
N HIS A 151 27.48 -13.20 -5.09
CA HIS A 151 27.52 -12.98 -6.53
C HIS A 151 26.61 -11.79 -6.87
N TYR A 152 27.21 -10.61 -7.04
CA TYR A 152 26.51 -9.37 -7.38
C TYR A 152 25.58 -9.52 -8.60
N LYS A 153 25.89 -10.43 -9.54
CA LYS A 153 25.04 -10.79 -10.68
C LYS A 153 23.64 -11.26 -10.27
N LEU A 154 23.48 -11.92 -9.12
CA LEU A 154 22.18 -12.37 -8.61
C LEU A 154 21.27 -11.21 -8.20
N ILE A 155 21.84 -10.06 -7.86
CA ILE A 155 21.09 -8.82 -7.59
C ILE A 155 20.83 -8.08 -8.90
N ILE A 156 21.82 -7.99 -9.79
CA ILE A 156 21.72 -7.20 -11.03
C ILE A 156 20.69 -7.79 -12.00
N ILE A 157 20.66 -9.12 -12.19
CA ILE A 157 19.74 -9.77 -13.14
C ILE A 157 18.26 -9.42 -12.86
N PRO A 158 17.72 -9.62 -11.65
CA PRO A 158 16.33 -9.26 -11.36
C PRO A 158 16.08 -7.75 -11.49
N LEU A 159 17.06 -6.89 -11.18
CA LEU A 159 16.92 -5.44 -11.34
C LEU A 159 16.83 -5.01 -12.81
N ILE A 160 17.66 -5.59 -13.70
CA ILE A 160 17.62 -5.32 -15.14
C ILE A 160 16.26 -5.67 -15.74
N ILE A 161 15.58 -6.68 -15.20
CA ILE A 161 14.24 -7.07 -15.65
C ILE A 161 13.17 -6.19 -15.02
N ALA A 162 13.23 -5.98 -13.70
CA ALA A 162 12.18 -5.30 -12.96
C ALA A 162 12.10 -3.80 -13.29
N ILE A 163 13.24 -3.09 -13.31
CA ILE A 163 13.28 -1.63 -13.45
C ILE A 163 12.60 -1.15 -14.75
N PRO A 164 12.87 -1.73 -15.93
CA PRO A 164 12.19 -1.32 -17.16
C PRO A 164 10.68 -1.56 -17.12
N ILE A 165 10.24 -2.70 -16.54
CA ILE A 165 8.81 -3.02 -16.43
C ILE A 165 8.11 -2.01 -15.52
N GLU A 166 8.71 -1.69 -14.37
CA GLU A 166 8.19 -0.66 -13.46
C GLU A 166 8.13 0.69 -14.16
N PHE A 167 9.23 1.13 -14.77
CA PHE A 167 9.30 2.41 -15.47
C PHE A 167 8.21 2.54 -16.54
N ILE A 168 8.04 1.51 -17.37
CA ILE A 168 7.00 1.49 -18.41
C ILE A 168 5.60 1.53 -17.80
N SER A 169 5.35 0.79 -16.72
CA SER A 169 4.04 0.73 -16.06
C SER A 169 3.66 2.08 -15.45
N PHE A 170 4.59 2.70 -14.72
CA PHE A 170 4.43 4.03 -14.14
C PHE A 170 4.28 5.11 -15.21
N TYR A 171 5.10 5.07 -16.26
CA TYR A 171 5.03 6.03 -17.37
C TYR A 171 3.68 5.93 -18.09
N LYS A 172 3.23 4.72 -18.44
CA LYS A 172 1.92 4.51 -19.07
C LYS A 172 0.79 5.04 -18.21
N LEU A 173 0.78 4.75 -16.91
CA LEU A 173 -0.27 5.26 -16.01
C LEU A 173 -0.25 6.79 -15.93
N SER A 174 0.93 7.40 -15.87
CA SER A 174 1.08 8.86 -15.83
C SER A 174 0.58 9.54 -17.11
N GLN A 175 0.74 8.90 -18.27
CA GLN A 175 0.22 9.38 -19.55
C GLN A 175 -1.29 9.17 -19.67
N GLU A 176 -1.80 8.02 -19.24
CA GLU A 176 -3.23 7.70 -19.28
C GLU A 176 -4.06 8.59 -18.33
N GLN A 177 -3.57 8.82 -17.11
CA GLN A 177 -4.25 9.64 -16.10
C GLN A 177 -3.26 10.57 -15.39
N PRO A 178 -3.07 11.78 -15.93
CA PRO A 178 -2.23 12.79 -15.31
C PRO A 178 -2.66 13.06 -13.86
N ARG A 179 -1.68 13.21 -12.96
CA ARG A 179 -1.84 13.48 -11.52
C ARG A 179 -2.47 12.36 -10.68
N LEU A 180 -2.90 11.23 -11.26
CA LEU A 180 -3.47 10.14 -10.48
C LEU A 180 -2.50 9.63 -9.40
N ILE A 181 -1.24 9.35 -9.78
CA ILE A 181 -0.23 8.82 -8.85
C ILE A 181 0.08 9.78 -7.71
N SER A 182 0.08 11.10 -7.97
CA SER A 182 0.41 12.11 -6.96
C SER A 182 -0.76 12.45 -6.03
N THR A 183 -2.00 12.26 -6.49
CA THR A 183 -3.21 12.63 -5.73
C THR A 183 -3.92 11.42 -5.11
N MET A 184 -3.67 10.21 -5.60
CA MET A 184 -4.25 8.96 -5.10
C MET A 184 -5.79 8.96 -5.08
N TYR A 185 -6.44 9.73 -5.96
CA TYR A 185 -7.92 9.84 -5.95
C TYR A 185 -8.63 8.53 -6.33
N ASN A 186 -7.95 7.60 -7.01
CA ASN A 186 -8.48 6.27 -7.33
C ASN A 186 -7.40 5.19 -7.10
N LYS A 187 -7.31 4.71 -5.86
CA LYS A 187 -6.30 3.75 -5.40
C LYS A 187 -6.47 2.37 -6.02
N VAL A 188 -7.72 1.95 -6.17
CA VAL A 188 -8.08 0.68 -6.80
C VAL A 188 -7.57 0.61 -8.24
N TYR A 189 -7.76 1.68 -9.02
CA TYR A 189 -7.25 1.75 -10.39
C TYR A 189 -5.72 1.80 -10.45
N ILE A 190 -5.06 2.46 -9.49
CA ILE A 190 -3.60 2.42 -9.36
C ILE A 190 -3.12 0.98 -9.10
N ALA A 191 -3.74 0.26 -8.17
CA ALA A 191 -3.41 -1.13 -7.89
C ALA A 191 -3.71 -2.08 -9.07
N GLU A 192 -4.74 -1.79 -9.87
CA GLU A 192 -5.02 -2.54 -11.10
C GLU A 192 -3.90 -2.36 -12.15
N LYS A 193 -3.35 -1.15 -12.25
CA LYS A 193 -2.38 -0.78 -13.30
C LYS A 193 -0.93 -1.01 -12.91
N LEU A 194 -0.59 -0.79 -11.65
CA LEU A 194 0.78 -0.92 -11.12
C LEU A 194 0.95 -2.14 -10.23
N GLY A 195 -0.13 -2.84 -9.86
CA GLY A 195 -0.09 -3.88 -8.84
C GLY A 195 -0.19 -3.32 -7.43
N VAL A 196 -0.71 -4.15 -6.51
CA VAL A 196 -0.99 -3.77 -5.11
C VAL A 196 0.28 -3.42 -4.33
N LEU A 197 1.41 -4.10 -4.59
CA LEU A 197 2.67 -3.82 -3.92
C LEU A 197 3.18 -2.40 -4.23
N ASN A 198 3.08 -2.00 -5.49
CA ASN A 198 3.45 -0.66 -5.92
C ASN A 198 2.49 0.40 -5.37
N TYR A 199 1.19 0.13 -5.35
CA TYR A 199 0.22 1.00 -4.70
C TYR A 199 0.61 1.28 -3.24
N HIS A 200 0.82 0.24 -2.42
CA HIS A 200 1.19 0.41 -1.01
C HIS A 200 2.56 1.05 -0.83
N TYR A 201 3.51 0.82 -1.75
CA TYR A 201 4.79 1.52 -1.75
C TYR A 201 4.61 3.03 -1.95
N ILE A 202 3.82 3.45 -2.96
CA ILE A 202 3.60 4.87 -3.24
C ILE A 202 2.80 5.51 -2.09
N ASP A 203 1.80 4.81 -1.55
CA ASP A 203 1.03 5.28 -0.40
C ASP A 203 1.92 5.46 0.84
N PHE A 204 2.74 4.47 1.18
CA PHE A 204 3.67 4.55 2.29
C PHE A 204 4.66 5.70 2.12
N TYR A 205 5.25 5.86 0.94
CA TYR A 205 6.20 6.93 0.64
C TYR A 205 5.53 8.32 0.73
N SER A 206 4.41 8.52 0.02
CA SER A 206 3.70 9.80 -0.01
C SER A 206 3.16 10.19 1.38
N SER A 207 2.60 9.23 2.11
CA SER A 207 2.09 9.45 3.46
C SER A 207 3.19 9.76 4.47
N SER A 208 4.31 9.02 4.42
CA SER A 208 5.45 9.26 5.31
C SER A 208 6.10 10.62 5.04
N THR A 209 6.31 10.97 3.77
CA THR A 209 6.85 12.28 3.41
C THR A 209 5.92 13.42 3.80
N ASN A 210 4.61 13.27 3.64
CA ASN A 210 3.62 14.26 4.08
C ASN A 210 3.58 14.41 5.61
N PHE A 211 3.68 13.30 6.35
CA PHE A 211 3.74 13.33 7.81
C PHE A 211 4.98 14.08 8.31
N ILE A 212 6.14 13.86 7.70
CA ILE A 212 7.37 14.59 8.02
C ILE A 212 7.24 16.07 7.66
N LYS A 213 6.74 16.39 6.46
CA LYS A 213 6.56 17.78 5.99
C LYS A 213 5.65 18.59 6.92
N ARG A 214 4.58 17.99 7.45
CA ARG A 214 3.65 18.65 8.38
C ARG A 214 4.30 19.01 9.73
N LYS A 215 5.38 18.33 10.12
CA LYS A 215 6.13 18.63 11.35
C LYS A 215 7.16 19.75 11.17
N ILE A 216 7.49 20.12 9.93
CA ILE A 216 8.40 21.23 9.66
C ILE A 216 7.62 22.53 9.86
N PRO A 217 8.08 23.45 10.74
CA PRO A 217 7.40 24.71 10.94
C PRO A 217 7.39 25.53 9.65
N VAL A 218 6.28 26.22 9.42
CA VAL A 218 6.13 27.14 8.29
C VAL A 218 7.14 28.28 8.42
N SER A 219 7.83 28.65 7.34
CA SER A 219 8.81 29.75 7.37
C SER A 219 8.16 31.08 7.73
N ALA A 220 8.92 31.99 8.34
CA ALA A 220 8.43 33.31 8.72
C ALA A 220 7.81 34.05 7.52
N ASN A 221 8.49 34.04 6.36
CA ASN A 221 7.98 34.65 5.13
C ASN A 221 6.64 34.05 4.69
N LYS A 222 6.50 32.71 4.75
CA LYS A 222 5.25 32.04 4.37
C LYS A 222 4.12 32.36 5.35
N LYS A 223 4.45 32.55 6.63
CA LYS A 223 3.49 33.00 7.65
C LYS A 223 3.04 34.44 7.38
N GLU A 224 3.97 35.32 7.03
CA GLU A 224 3.68 36.69 6.63
C GLU A 224 2.82 36.75 5.36
N ASP A 225 3.13 35.96 4.33
CA ASP A 225 2.32 35.84 3.12
C ASP A 225 0.87 35.42 3.45
N ILE A 226 0.71 34.41 4.32
CA ILE A 226 -0.62 33.96 4.76
C ILE A 226 -1.33 35.08 5.51
N GLN A 227 -0.65 35.79 6.41
CA GLN A 227 -1.23 36.92 7.14
C GLN A 227 -1.64 38.06 6.20
N ASN A 228 -0.83 38.38 5.20
CA ASN A 228 -1.13 39.39 4.19
C ASN A 228 -2.34 39.00 3.34
N VAL A 229 -2.42 37.74 2.89
CA VAL A 229 -3.59 37.24 2.14
C VAL A 229 -4.85 37.26 3.00
N LEU A 230 -4.77 36.87 4.27
CA LEU A 230 -5.89 36.93 5.21
C LEU A 230 -6.32 38.38 5.49
N ALA A 231 -5.36 39.29 5.69
CA ALA A 231 -5.63 40.71 5.91
C ALA A 231 -6.30 41.36 4.68
N GLN A 232 -5.85 41.05 3.47
CA GLN A 232 -6.49 41.51 2.23
C GLN A 232 -7.91 40.97 2.06
N LYS A 233 -8.14 39.69 2.37
CA LYS A 233 -9.47 39.06 2.25
C LYS A 233 -10.45 39.44 3.36
N ASN A 234 -9.97 39.85 4.53
CA ASN A 234 -10.80 40.24 5.68
C ASN A 234 -11.43 41.65 5.55
N THR A 235 -11.26 42.33 4.42
CA THR A 235 -11.72 43.71 4.22
C THR A 235 -13.25 43.86 4.10
N SER A 236 -14.02 42.78 3.94
CA SER A 236 -15.47 42.85 3.66
C SER A 236 -16.41 42.71 4.87
N TYR A 237 -15.92 42.48 6.10
CA TYR A 237 -16.81 42.20 7.25
C TYR A 237 -17.19 43.39 8.13
N ASN A 238 -16.53 44.54 7.98
CA ASN A 238 -16.70 45.65 8.91
C ASN A 238 -17.98 46.49 8.71
N SER A 239 -18.71 46.32 7.61
CA SER A 239 -19.92 47.09 7.28
C SER A 239 -21.21 46.26 7.17
N SER A 240 -21.22 45.04 7.72
CA SER A 240 -22.45 44.22 7.69
C SER A 240 -23.50 44.79 8.64
N LYS A 241 -24.71 45.06 8.12
CA LYS A 241 -25.91 45.41 8.91
C LYS A 241 -26.30 44.34 9.96
N TYR A 242 -25.69 43.16 9.89
CA TYR A 242 -25.93 42.04 10.82
C TYR A 242 -24.84 41.94 11.91
N LYS A 243 -23.89 42.87 12.00
CA LYS A 243 -22.85 42.84 13.03
C LYS A 243 -23.48 43.05 14.41
N GLY A 244 -23.28 42.08 15.31
CA GLY A 244 -23.69 42.17 16.71
C GLY A 244 -25.18 41.97 17.00
N ILE A 245 -26.04 41.75 16.01
CA ILE A 245 -27.51 41.67 16.22
C ILE A 245 -27.95 40.49 17.11
N TYR A 246 -27.10 39.46 17.24
CA TYR A 246 -27.34 38.26 18.07
C TYR A 246 -26.30 38.12 19.19
N GLU A 247 -25.69 39.22 19.64
CA GLU A 247 -24.79 39.20 20.79
C GLU A 247 -25.49 38.58 22.02
N ASN A 248 -24.77 37.74 22.77
CA ASN A 248 -25.26 37.02 23.95
C ASN A 248 -26.45 36.07 23.72
N LYS A 249 -26.70 35.65 22.48
CA LYS A 249 -27.66 34.58 22.17
C LYS A 249 -26.96 33.22 22.12
N ASN A 250 -27.72 32.16 22.41
CA ASN A 250 -27.26 30.79 22.25
C ASN A 250 -27.12 30.44 20.76
N VAL A 251 -26.09 29.68 20.41
CA VAL A 251 -25.87 29.16 19.05
C VAL A 251 -26.25 27.68 19.02
N ILE A 252 -27.21 27.33 18.16
CA ILE A 252 -27.56 25.95 17.84
C ILE A 252 -27.01 25.64 16.44
N LEU A 253 -26.02 24.75 16.37
CA LEU A 253 -25.47 24.26 15.10
C LEU A 253 -26.09 22.91 14.77
N ILE A 254 -26.79 22.84 13.63
CA ILE A 254 -27.36 21.59 13.12
C ILE A 254 -26.50 21.13 11.94
N GLN A 255 -25.75 20.04 12.13
CA GLN A 255 -25.05 19.36 11.05
C GLN A 255 -25.98 18.30 10.46
N VAL A 256 -26.31 18.45 9.18
CA VAL A 256 -27.13 17.46 8.45
C VAL A 256 -26.22 16.67 7.52
N GLU A 257 -26.16 15.36 7.73
CA GLU A 257 -25.25 14.49 6.98
C GLU A 257 -25.76 14.26 5.55
N ALA A 258 -24.85 14.37 4.57
CA ALA A 258 -25.09 14.12 3.15
C ALA A 258 -26.23 14.93 2.48
N LEU A 259 -26.75 15.99 3.11
CA LEU A 259 -27.75 16.87 2.53
C LEU A 259 -27.14 17.71 1.39
N GLN A 260 -27.66 17.55 0.18
CA GLN A 260 -27.27 18.35 -0.98
C GLN A 260 -28.41 19.29 -1.39
N ASN A 261 -28.06 20.46 -1.95
CA ASN A 261 -29.05 21.50 -2.26
C ASN A 261 -30.18 21.06 -3.21
N PHE A 262 -29.97 20.02 -4.02
CA PHE A 262 -30.99 19.56 -4.98
C PHE A 262 -32.22 18.93 -4.33
N VAL A 263 -32.16 18.51 -3.06
CA VAL A 263 -33.33 17.97 -2.34
C VAL A 263 -34.18 19.07 -1.72
N ILE A 264 -33.67 20.30 -1.64
CA ILE A 264 -34.44 21.43 -1.12
C ILE A 264 -35.56 21.74 -2.12
N ASN A 265 -36.78 21.91 -1.60
CA ASN A 265 -38.01 22.10 -2.37
C ASN A 265 -38.36 20.91 -3.29
N LYS A 266 -37.86 19.71 -3.00
CA LYS A 266 -38.42 18.48 -3.55
C LYS A 266 -39.40 17.89 -2.55
N GLU A 267 -40.62 17.64 -3.02
CA GLU A 267 -41.65 16.86 -2.32
C GLU A 267 -41.41 15.35 -2.49
#